data_AF-A0A7V1RJ25-F1
#
_entry.id   AF-A0A7V1RJ25-F1
#
_cell.length_a   1.000
_cell.length_b   1.000
_cell.length_c   1.000
_cell.angle_alpha   90.00
_cell.angle_beta   90.00
_cell.angle_gamma   90.00
#
_symmetry.space_group_name_H-M   'P 1'
#
loop_
_entity.id
_entity.type
_entity.pdbx_description
1 polymer ?
#
loop_
_entity_poly.entity_id
_entity_poly.type
_entity_poly.pdbx_seq_one_letter_code
_entity_poly.pdbx_strand_id
1 'polypeptide(L)'
;MPSEGEPEILSEIAERHARIGREQLALLRLLGRIDPEAAWVHESARDLAHLMAMRLGISEWKARRWLAAARRLPELPEIAGALEAGLLSLDKVVELTRFAQPREQVGLIRWARHVSVWAIRRRGDLMERAAVRQDRAVERSRRLEWWFQAEERRFGLFALLPAAEGAVVASAIERMAERVPVMPQEQDEVHAEARRADALVAIAHASLAADPKPEPATVVVHTRLEPGPGPTPGAELERGPVLHPET
;
A
#
# COMPACT_ATOMS: atom_id res chain seq x y z
N MET A 1 -40.97 33.31 -13.96
CA MET A 1 -41.09 32.66 -15.28
C MET A 1 -39.70 32.14 -15.61
N PRO A 2 -39.47 30.81 -15.70
CA PRO A 2 -38.19 30.31 -16.21
C PRO A 2 -37.98 30.91 -17.60
N SER A 3 -36.79 31.46 -17.87
CA SER A 3 -36.50 32.12 -19.14
C SER A 3 -36.68 31.11 -20.29
N GLU A 4 -37.36 31.52 -21.37
CA GLU A 4 -37.40 30.76 -22.64
C GLU A 4 -35.95 30.40 -23.01
N GLY A 5 -35.60 29.11 -22.91
CA GLY A 5 -34.24 28.59 -23.12
C GLY A 5 -33.64 27.76 -21.97
N GLU A 6 -34.12 27.91 -20.73
CA GLU A 6 -33.59 27.14 -19.58
C GLU A 6 -33.78 25.61 -19.74
N PRO A 7 -34.96 25.10 -20.18
CA PRO A 7 -35.15 23.67 -20.41
C PRO A 7 -34.25 23.10 -21.52
N GLU A 8 -33.98 23.89 -22.56
CA GLU A 8 -33.13 23.49 -23.69
C GLU A 8 -31.66 23.39 -23.25
N ILE A 9 -31.17 24.37 -22.47
CA ILE A 9 -29.83 24.32 -21.88
C ILE A 9 -29.67 23.10 -20.96
N LEU A 10 -30.66 22.81 -20.12
CA LEU A 10 -30.62 21.64 -19.23
C LEU A 10 -30.59 20.32 -20.02
N SER A 11 -31.35 20.23 -21.13
CA SER A 11 -31.31 19.09 -22.04
C SER A 11 -29.93 18.94 -22.68
N GLU A 12 -29.35 20.04 -23.17
CA GLU A 12 -28.02 20.02 -23.79
C GLU A 12 -26.93 19.62 -22.79
N ILE A 13 -27.00 20.10 -21.54
CA ILE A 13 -26.10 19.70 -20.46
C ILE A 13 -26.21 18.19 -20.22
N ALA A 14 -27.43 17.64 -20.15
CA ALA A 14 -27.65 16.22 -19.92
C ALA A 14 -27.09 15.36 -21.07
N GLU A 15 -27.31 15.76 -22.32
CA GLU A 15 -26.77 15.06 -23.49
C GLU A 15 -25.23 15.09 -23.54
N ARG A 16 -24.63 16.25 -23.25
CA ARG A 16 -23.17 16.40 -23.15
C ARG A 16 -22.61 15.55 -22.03
N HIS A 17 -23.29 15.51 -20.88
CA HIS A 17 -22.88 14.70 -19.75
C HIS A 17 -22.91 13.21 -20.09
N ALA A 18 -23.95 12.72 -20.79
CA ALA A 18 -24.01 11.34 -21.26
C ALA A 18 -22.89 11.02 -22.26
N ARG A 19 -22.58 11.92 -23.21
CA ARG A 19 -21.43 11.75 -24.12
C ARG A 19 -20.11 11.61 -23.37
N ILE A 20 -19.86 12.49 -22.40
CA ILE A 20 -18.67 12.42 -21.54
C ILE A 20 -18.63 11.10 -20.76
N GLY A 21 -19.78 10.65 -20.23
CA GLY A 21 -19.90 9.38 -19.53
C GLY A 21 -19.52 8.17 -20.38
N ARG A 22 -19.92 8.15 -21.67
CA ARG A 22 -19.52 7.09 -22.62
C ARG A 22 -18.01 7.02 -22.80
N GLU A 23 -17.37 8.16 -23.04
CA GLU A 23 -15.91 8.21 -23.23
C GLU A 23 -15.16 7.87 -21.94
N GLN A 24 -15.67 8.30 -20.79
CA GLN A 24 -15.11 7.93 -19.48
C GLN A 24 -15.23 6.42 -19.23
N LEU A 25 -16.35 5.80 -19.60
CA LEU A 25 -16.51 4.35 -19.49
C LEU A 25 -15.55 3.61 -20.43
N ALA A 26 -15.38 4.09 -21.66
CA ALA A 26 -14.41 3.54 -22.61
C ALA A 26 -12.96 3.62 -22.06
N LEU A 27 -12.60 4.75 -21.46
CA LEU A 27 -11.31 4.94 -20.78
C LEU A 27 -11.14 3.95 -19.61
N LEU A 28 -12.15 3.81 -18.74
CA LEU A 28 -12.08 2.85 -17.63
C LEU A 28 -11.94 1.41 -18.13
N ARG A 29 -12.62 1.03 -19.22
CA ARG A 29 -12.46 -0.29 -19.84
C ARG A 29 -11.03 -0.53 -20.34
N LEU A 30 -10.37 0.49 -20.91
CA LEU A 30 -8.96 0.40 -21.31
C LEU A 30 -8.05 0.25 -20.07
N LEU A 31 -8.25 1.07 -19.05
CA LEU A 31 -7.49 1.01 -17.80
C LEU A 31 -7.62 -0.37 -17.12
N GLY A 32 -8.79 -0.99 -17.17
CA GLY A 32 -9.04 -2.32 -16.59
C GLY A 32 -8.38 -3.48 -17.34
N ARG A 33 -7.93 -3.26 -18.59
CA ARG A 33 -7.24 -4.24 -19.42
C ARG A 33 -5.71 -4.16 -19.31
N ILE A 34 -5.17 -3.13 -18.66
CA ILE A 34 -3.73 -3.00 -18.49
C ILE A 34 -3.26 -4.07 -17.52
N ASP A 35 -2.29 -4.87 -17.97
CA ASP A 35 -1.60 -5.84 -17.16
C ASP A 35 -0.85 -5.12 -16.03
N PRO A 36 -1.15 -5.42 -14.75
CA PRO A 36 -0.43 -4.84 -13.64
C PRO A 36 1.00 -5.36 -13.52
N GLU A 37 1.52 -6.23 -14.37
CA GLU A 37 2.94 -6.64 -14.37
C GLU A 37 3.70 -6.08 -15.59
N ALA A 38 2.99 -5.55 -16.59
CA ALA A 38 3.57 -5.01 -17.80
C ALA A 38 3.03 -3.61 -18.08
N ALA A 39 3.81 -2.55 -17.77
CA ALA A 39 3.80 -1.27 -18.52
C ALA A 39 4.61 -0.09 -17.90
N TRP A 40 5.41 -0.23 -16.84
CA TRP A 40 6.10 0.94 -16.25
C TRP A 40 7.62 0.93 -16.30
N VAL A 41 8.26 -0.20 -16.62
CA VAL A 41 9.73 -0.35 -16.65
C VAL A 41 10.38 0.57 -17.68
N HIS A 42 9.66 0.95 -18.75
CA HIS A 42 10.20 1.79 -19.83
C HIS A 42 9.92 3.30 -19.66
N GLU A 43 9.15 3.72 -18.65
CA GLU A 43 8.73 5.13 -18.47
C GLU A 43 9.09 5.73 -17.10
N SER A 44 10.04 5.12 -16.38
CA SER A 44 10.51 5.59 -15.07
C SER A 44 9.39 5.78 -14.03
N ALA A 45 8.27 5.07 -14.17
CA ALA A 45 7.16 5.14 -13.22
C ALA A 45 7.29 4.07 -12.13
N ARG A 46 6.97 4.44 -10.88
CA ARG A 46 7.00 3.54 -9.71
C ARG A 46 5.98 2.41 -9.80
N ASP A 47 4.79 2.71 -10.32
CA ASP A 47 3.70 1.77 -10.53
C ASP A 47 2.75 2.29 -11.63
N LEU A 48 1.75 1.48 -11.98
CA LEU A 48 0.74 1.85 -12.98
C LEU A 48 -0.06 3.11 -12.62
N ALA A 49 -0.29 3.38 -11.33
CA ALA A 49 -1.02 4.58 -10.91
C ALA A 49 -0.18 5.85 -11.12
N HIS A 50 1.12 5.79 -10.83
CA HIS A 50 2.07 6.86 -11.10
C HIS A 50 2.19 7.12 -12.60
N LEU A 51 2.25 6.07 -13.41
CA LEU A 51 2.25 6.19 -14.87
C LEU A 51 0.99 6.93 -15.37
N MET A 52 -0.19 6.51 -14.92
CA MET A 52 -1.46 7.15 -15.32
C MET A 52 -1.60 8.57 -14.81
N ALA A 53 -1.07 8.88 -13.62
CA ALA A 53 -1.02 10.23 -13.09
C ALA A 53 -0.25 11.17 -14.02
N MET A 54 0.93 10.74 -14.49
CA MET A 54 1.74 11.49 -15.45
C MET A 54 1.06 11.59 -16.81
N ARG A 55 0.59 10.46 -17.37
CA ARG A 55 0.00 10.39 -18.73
C ARG A 55 -1.30 11.18 -18.87
N LEU A 56 -2.13 11.21 -17.83
CA LEU A 56 -3.46 11.85 -17.87
C LEU A 56 -3.48 13.24 -17.20
N GLY A 57 -2.39 13.67 -16.58
CA GLY A 57 -2.34 14.94 -15.84
C GLY A 57 -3.27 14.98 -14.63
N ILE A 58 -3.41 13.86 -13.92
CA ILE A 58 -4.27 13.74 -12.74
C ILE A 58 -3.46 13.37 -11.50
N SER A 59 -3.99 13.66 -10.31
CA SER A 59 -3.36 13.21 -9.06
C SER A 59 -3.24 11.68 -9.02
N GLU A 60 -2.17 11.18 -8.40
CA GLU A 60 -1.98 9.74 -8.16
C GLU A 60 -3.15 9.11 -7.38
N TRP A 61 -3.75 9.85 -6.44
CA TRP A 61 -4.97 9.42 -5.74
C TRP A 61 -6.11 9.11 -6.73
N LYS A 62 -6.36 10.00 -7.69
CA LYS A 62 -7.40 9.84 -8.72
C LYS A 62 -7.08 8.67 -9.65
N ALA A 63 -5.83 8.54 -10.06
CA ALA A 63 -5.37 7.42 -10.88
C ALA A 63 -5.62 6.06 -10.18
N ARG A 64 -5.27 5.93 -8.90
CA ARG A 64 -5.55 4.72 -8.10
C ARG A 64 -7.03 4.42 -8.03
N ARG A 65 -7.86 5.44 -7.81
CA ARG A 65 -9.32 5.29 -7.74
C ARG A 65 -9.92 4.83 -9.07
N TRP A 66 -9.46 5.39 -10.19
CA TRP A 66 -9.91 5.00 -11.53
C TRP A 66 -9.48 3.57 -11.87
N LEU A 67 -8.23 3.20 -11.58
CA LEU A 67 -7.74 1.84 -11.77
C LEU A 67 -8.53 0.81 -10.94
N ALA A 68 -8.83 1.13 -9.67
CA ALA A 68 -9.65 0.27 -8.83
C ALA A 68 -11.08 0.13 -9.38
N ALA A 69 -11.72 1.23 -9.78
CA ALA A 69 -13.05 1.22 -10.37
C ALA A 69 -13.07 0.42 -11.69
N ALA A 70 -12.07 0.62 -12.55
CA ALA A 70 -11.90 -0.08 -13.81
C ALA A 70 -11.85 -1.61 -13.66
N ARG A 71 -11.19 -2.11 -12.61
CA ARG A 71 -11.13 -3.55 -12.30
C ARG A 71 -12.44 -4.10 -11.74
N ARG A 72 -13.24 -3.28 -11.05
CA ARG A 72 -14.52 -3.67 -10.44
C ARG A 72 -15.71 -3.60 -11.42
N LEU A 73 -15.67 -2.68 -12.38
CA LEU A 73 -16.77 -2.41 -13.30
C LEU A 73 -17.25 -3.61 -14.15
N PRO A 74 -16.42 -4.58 -14.55
CA PRO A 74 -16.90 -5.77 -15.26
C PRO A 74 -17.97 -6.56 -14.49
N GLU A 75 -17.95 -6.52 -13.16
CA GLU A 75 -18.95 -7.16 -12.30
C GLU A 75 -20.17 -6.27 -12.00
N LEU A 76 -20.15 -5.01 -12.48
CA LEU A 76 -21.13 -3.98 -12.16
C LEU A 76 -21.74 -3.34 -13.42
N PRO A 77 -22.36 -4.14 -14.33
CA PRO A 77 -22.85 -3.66 -15.62
C PRO A 77 -23.93 -2.58 -15.52
N GLU A 78 -24.79 -2.60 -14.49
CA GLU A 78 -25.84 -1.59 -14.30
C GLU A 78 -25.23 -0.23 -13.91
N ILE A 79 -24.20 -0.25 -13.07
CA ILE A 79 -23.48 0.97 -12.68
C ILE A 79 -22.70 1.52 -13.89
N ALA A 80 -22.11 0.64 -14.72
CA ALA A 80 -21.48 1.03 -15.97
C ALA A 80 -22.49 1.67 -16.93
N GLY A 81 -23.67 1.05 -17.11
CA GLY A 81 -24.76 1.60 -17.94
C GLY A 81 -25.27 2.95 -17.42
N ALA A 82 -25.32 3.14 -16.10
CA ALA A 82 -25.70 4.42 -15.50
C ALA A 82 -24.69 5.55 -15.79
N LEU A 83 -23.39 5.24 -15.88
CA LEU A 83 -22.37 6.19 -16.35
C LEU A 83 -22.56 6.50 -17.84
N GLU A 84 -22.74 5.46 -18.66
CA GLU A 84 -22.91 5.56 -20.11
C GLU A 84 -24.14 6.41 -20.51
N ALA A 85 -25.22 6.26 -19.76
CA ALA A 85 -26.47 7.01 -19.94
C ALA A 85 -26.45 8.43 -19.33
N GLY A 86 -25.36 8.83 -18.65
CA GLY A 86 -25.29 10.12 -17.95
C GLY A 86 -26.20 10.22 -16.72
N LEU A 87 -26.69 9.09 -16.18
CA LEU A 87 -27.48 9.06 -14.95
C LEU A 87 -26.61 9.25 -13.70
N LEU A 88 -25.34 8.86 -13.78
CA LEU A 88 -24.33 9.04 -12.74
C LEU A 88 -23.05 9.63 -13.35
N SER A 89 -22.39 10.51 -12.61
CA SER A 89 -21.06 11.00 -12.98
C SER A 89 -19.97 9.97 -12.65
N LEU A 90 -18.81 10.09 -13.31
CA LEU A 90 -17.63 9.29 -13.02
C LEU A 90 -17.26 9.28 -11.53
N ASP A 91 -17.33 10.42 -10.85
CA ASP A 91 -17.01 10.51 -9.42
C ASP A 91 -17.97 9.67 -8.57
N LYS A 92 -19.26 9.63 -8.91
CA LYS A 92 -20.23 8.77 -8.21
C LYS A 92 -19.93 7.29 -8.47
N VAL A 93 -19.66 6.93 -9.72
CA VAL A 93 -19.34 5.55 -10.12
C VAL A 93 -18.09 5.04 -9.40
N VAL A 94 -17.02 5.83 -9.40
CA VAL A 94 -15.76 5.49 -8.71
C VAL A 94 -16.00 5.23 -7.22
N GLU A 95 -16.79 6.06 -6.54
CA GLU A 95 -17.08 5.84 -5.12
C GLU A 95 -18.00 4.63 -4.88
N LEU A 96 -19.00 4.40 -5.76
CA LEU A 96 -19.90 3.24 -5.66
C LEU A 96 -19.15 1.91 -5.82
N THR A 97 -18.19 1.83 -6.75
CA THR A 97 -17.43 0.58 -7.00
C THR A 97 -16.65 0.06 -5.79
N ARG A 98 -16.43 0.91 -4.77
CA ARG A 98 -15.76 0.53 -3.52
C ARG A 98 -16.57 -0.45 -2.67
N PHE A 99 -17.89 -0.46 -2.83
CA PHE A 99 -18.77 -1.26 -1.96
C PHE A 99 -19.95 -1.90 -2.68
N ALA A 100 -20.25 -1.53 -3.92
CA ALA A 100 -21.35 -2.10 -4.68
C ALA A 100 -21.13 -3.60 -4.95
N GLN A 101 -22.15 -4.39 -4.63
CA GLN A 101 -22.24 -5.80 -5.01
C GLN A 101 -23.13 -5.97 -6.26
N PRO A 102 -22.91 -7.03 -7.07
CA PRO A 102 -23.68 -7.26 -8.29
C PRO A 102 -25.20 -7.26 -8.10
N ARG A 103 -25.67 -7.78 -6.95
CA ARG A 103 -27.10 -7.94 -6.63
C ARG A 103 -27.84 -6.65 -6.22
N GLU A 104 -27.14 -5.58 -5.87
CA GLU A 104 -27.74 -4.38 -5.27
C GLU A 104 -27.64 -3.11 -6.15
N GLN A 105 -27.09 -3.24 -7.36
CA GLN A 105 -26.76 -2.11 -8.23
C GLN A 105 -27.94 -1.18 -8.49
N VAL A 106 -29.12 -1.71 -8.81
CA VAL A 106 -30.32 -0.92 -9.12
C VAL A 106 -30.72 -0.01 -7.95
N GLY A 107 -30.68 -0.54 -6.73
CA GLY A 107 -30.98 0.23 -5.52
C GLY A 107 -29.94 1.31 -5.25
N LEU A 108 -28.66 0.99 -5.45
CA LEU A 108 -27.57 1.94 -5.30
C LEU A 108 -27.63 3.07 -6.33
N ILE A 109 -27.96 2.78 -7.60
CA ILE A 109 -28.13 3.78 -8.65
C ILE A 109 -29.29 4.73 -8.30
N ARG A 110 -30.44 4.18 -7.90
CA ARG A 110 -31.59 4.99 -7.49
C ARG A 110 -31.21 5.97 -6.37
N TRP A 111 -30.54 5.49 -5.33
CA TRP A 111 -30.06 6.33 -4.24
C TRP A 111 -29.02 7.36 -4.70
N ALA A 112 -28.01 6.93 -5.47
CA ALA A 112 -26.91 7.77 -5.92
C ALA A 112 -27.35 8.94 -6.80
N ARG A 113 -28.47 8.83 -7.51
CA ARG A 113 -29.05 9.95 -8.29
C ARG A 113 -29.48 11.14 -7.43
N HIS A 114 -29.84 10.91 -6.17
CA HIS A 114 -30.40 11.94 -5.28
C HIS A 114 -29.43 12.43 -4.20
N VAL A 115 -28.18 11.95 -4.19
CA VAL A 115 -27.17 12.36 -3.21
C VAL A 115 -25.93 12.93 -3.86
N SER A 116 -25.16 13.70 -3.09
CA SER A 116 -23.85 14.20 -3.52
C SER A 116 -22.82 13.07 -3.56
N VAL A 117 -21.74 13.27 -4.32
CA VAL A 117 -20.58 12.36 -4.33
C VAL A 117 -20.04 12.16 -2.91
N TRP A 118 -20.06 13.20 -2.07
CA TRP A 118 -19.62 13.12 -0.68
C TRP A 118 -20.42 12.09 0.13
N ALA A 119 -21.74 12.01 -0.05
CA ALA A 119 -22.56 11.03 0.67
C ALA A 119 -22.19 9.59 0.28
N ILE A 120 -21.89 9.37 -1.01
CA ILE A 120 -21.42 8.07 -1.53
C ILE A 120 -20.04 7.74 -0.96
N ARG A 121 -19.10 8.69 -1.01
CA ARG A 121 -17.77 8.55 -0.43
C ARG A 121 -17.85 8.22 1.07
N ARG A 122 -18.65 8.97 1.83
CA ARG A 122 -18.84 8.75 3.27
C ARG A 122 -19.37 7.34 3.56
N ARG A 123 -20.34 6.85 2.76
CA ARG A 123 -20.83 5.48 2.89
C ARG A 123 -19.72 4.46 2.59
N GLY A 124 -18.96 4.66 1.52
CA GLY A 124 -17.80 3.83 1.18
C GLY A 124 -16.76 3.80 2.30
N ASP A 125 -16.42 4.95 2.86
CA ASP A 125 -15.47 5.06 3.99
C ASP A 125 -15.99 4.32 5.24
N LEU A 126 -17.30 4.39 5.53
CA LEU A 126 -17.91 3.68 6.66
C LEU A 126 -17.91 2.17 6.43
N MET A 127 -18.19 1.70 5.20
CA MET A 127 -18.18 0.28 4.85
C MET A 127 -16.76 -0.27 4.83
N GLU A 128 -15.78 0.48 4.33
CA GLU A 128 -14.36 0.11 4.40
C GLU A 128 -13.88 0.05 5.86
N ARG A 129 -14.26 1.01 6.71
CA ARG A 129 -14.00 0.93 8.16
C ARG A 129 -14.73 -0.22 8.84
N ALA A 130 -15.90 -0.63 8.35
CA ALA A 130 -16.64 -1.78 8.87
C ALA A 130 -16.00 -3.09 8.43
N ALA A 131 -15.58 -3.21 7.17
CA ALA A 131 -14.81 -4.32 6.63
C ALA A 131 -13.46 -4.43 7.33
N VAL A 132 -12.73 -3.33 7.52
CA VAL A 132 -11.50 -3.30 8.34
C VAL A 132 -11.79 -3.68 9.80
N ARG A 133 -12.94 -3.29 10.36
CA ARG A 133 -13.34 -3.74 11.72
C ARG A 133 -13.76 -5.21 11.78
N GLN A 134 -14.30 -5.76 10.69
CA GLN A 134 -14.69 -7.16 10.57
C GLN A 134 -13.48 -8.05 10.25
N ASP A 135 -12.52 -7.57 9.46
CA ASP A 135 -11.17 -8.12 9.29
C ASP A 135 -10.35 -8.00 10.58
N ARG A 136 -10.62 -7.01 11.44
CA ARG A 136 -10.09 -6.99 12.81
C ARG A 136 -10.69 -8.08 13.71
N ALA A 137 -11.85 -8.65 13.37
CA ALA A 137 -12.33 -9.91 13.96
C ALA A 137 -11.64 -11.15 13.34
N VAL A 138 -10.88 -11.00 12.25
CA VAL A 138 -9.79 -11.90 11.84
C VAL A 138 -8.56 -11.60 12.72
N GLU A 139 -8.75 -11.66 14.03
CA GLU A 139 -7.82 -11.45 15.14
C GLU A 139 -6.56 -12.38 15.12
N ARG A 140 -6.27 -13.00 13.96
CA ARG A 140 -5.17 -13.90 13.62
C ARG A 140 -4.12 -13.32 12.65
N SER A 141 -4.24 -12.07 12.17
CA SER A 141 -3.31 -11.49 11.18
C SER A 141 -2.00 -10.93 11.75
N ARG A 142 -1.48 -11.54 12.82
CA ARG A 142 -0.10 -11.27 13.26
C ARG A 142 0.84 -12.01 12.32
N ARG A 143 1.63 -11.28 11.54
CA ARG A 143 2.64 -11.86 10.63
C ARG A 143 3.97 -11.19 10.90
N LEU A 144 4.98 -12.00 11.20
CA LEU A 144 6.37 -11.56 11.31
C LEU A 144 7.19 -12.47 10.42
N GLU A 145 7.86 -11.88 9.44
CA GLU A 145 8.74 -12.60 8.52
C GLU A 145 10.11 -11.95 8.53
N TRP A 146 11.13 -12.77 8.39
CA TRP A 146 12.50 -12.31 8.23
C TRP A 146 13.24 -13.14 7.20
N TRP A 147 14.26 -12.55 6.61
CA TRP A 147 15.11 -13.18 5.62
C TRP A 147 16.53 -12.61 5.70
N PHE A 148 17.49 -13.41 5.25
CA PHE A 148 18.88 -12.99 5.11
C PHE A 148 19.22 -12.83 3.62
N GLN A 149 19.81 -11.70 3.26
CA GLN A 149 20.38 -11.48 1.94
C GLN A 149 21.87 -11.81 2.01
N ALA A 150 22.25 -13.00 1.56
CA ALA A 150 23.61 -13.52 1.71
C ALA A 150 24.66 -12.66 0.98
N GLU A 151 24.30 -12.11 -0.18
CA GLU A 151 25.22 -11.30 -1.00
C GLU A 151 25.48 -9.91 -0.40
N GLU A 152 24.46 -9.28 0.19
CA GLU A 152 24.58 -7.94 0.79
C GLU A 152 24.85 -7.99 2.31
N ARG A 153 24.90 -9.18 2.91
CA ARG A 153 25.04 -9.42 4.36
C ARG A 153 24.01 -8.63 5.18
N ARG A 154 22.78 -8.57 4.69
CA ARG A 154 21.67 -7.82 5.31
C ARG A 154 20.60 -8.74 5.89
N PHE A 155 19.97 -8.27 6.95
CA PHE A 155 18.80 -8.88 7.56
C PHE A 155 17.57 -8.02 7.26
N GLY A 156 16.55 -8.63 6.64
CA GLY A 156 15.26 -8.01 6.41
C GLY A 156 14.21 -8.50 7.41
N LEU A 157 13.37 -7.59 7.90
CA LEU A 157 12.26 -7.89 8.80
C LEU A 157 10.99 -7.21 8.31
N PHE A 158 9.88 -7.95 8.24
CA PHE A 158 8.56 -7.43 7.94
C PHE A 158 7.57 -7.85 9.02
N ALA A 159 6.88 -6.86 9.61
CA ALA A 159 5.89 -7.08 10.66
C ALA A 159 4.54 -6.47 10.27
N LEU A 160 3.49 -7.28 10.36
CA LEU A 160 2.10 -6.84 10.32
C LEU A 160 1.46 -7.14 11.67
N LEU A 161 1.06 -6.07 12.36
CA LEU A 161 0.47 -6.13 13.70
C LEU A 161 -0.86 -5.39 13.73
N PRO A 162 -1.78 -5.75 14.65
CA PRO A 162 -2.95 -4.92 14.89
C PRO A 162 -2.51 -3.54 15.39
N ALA A 163 -3.30 -2.50 15.05
CA ALA A 163 -2.87 -1.11 15.19
C ALA A 163 -2.48 -0.70 16.62
N ALA A 164 -3.11 -1.28 17.64
CA ALA A 164 -2.77 -0.99 19.03
C ALA A 164 -1.39 -1.55 19.39
N GLU A 165 -1.11 -2.81 19.07
CA GLU A 165 0.19 -3.44 19.28
C GLU A 165 1.29 -2.82 18.40
N GLY A 166 0.98 -2.50 17.15
CA GLY A 166 1.88 -1.78 16.26
C GLY A 166 2.26 -0.40 16.80
N ALA A 167 1.31 0.33 17.41
CA ALA A 167 1.60 1.60 18.08
C ALA A 167 2.52 1.42 19.30
N VAL A 168 2.35 0.33 20.06
CA VAL A 168 3.25 -0.01 21.18
C VAL A 168 4.67 -0.29 20.67
N VAL A 169 4.82 -1.10 19.62
CA VAL A 169 6.12 -1.42 19.01
C VAL A 169 6.80 -0.18 18.45
N ALA A 170 6.08 0.64 17.66
CA ALA A 170 6.61 1.89 17.12
C ALA A 170 7.04 2.84 18.25
N SER A 171 6.22 3.01 19.30
CA SER A 171 6.57 3.86 20.44
C SER A 171 7.78 3.36 21.22
N ALA A 172 7.99 2.04 21.30
CA ALA A 172 9.17 1.47 21.94
C ALA A 172 10.44 1.74 21.13
N ILE A 173 10.37 1.53 19.81
CA ILE A 173 11.49 1.79 18.89
C ILE A 173 11.85 3.28 18.90
N GLU A 174 10.88 4.18 18.76
CA GLU A 174 11.12 5.63 18.77
C GLU A 174 11.78 6.09 20.08
N ARG A 175 11.25 5.65 21.23
CA ARG A 175 11.85 5.97 22.54
C ARG A 175 13.24 5.40 22.74
N MET A 176 13.54 4.24 22.14
CA MET A 176 14.89 3.70 22.18
C MET A 176 15.81 4.46 21.21
N ALA A 177 15.32 4.86 20.04
CA ALA A 177 16.08 5.63 19.06
C ALA A 177 16.53 6.99 19.60
N GLU A 178 15.73 7.62 20.47
CA GLU A 178 16.13 8.82 21.22
C GLU A 178 17.32 8.59 22.18
N ARG A 179 17.57 7.34 22.58
CA ARG A 179 18.60 6.95 23.56
C ARG A 179 19.83 6.32 22.91
N VAL A 180 19.75 5.93 21.64
CA VAL A 180 20.91 5.45 20.87
C VAL A 180 21.84 6.66 20.64
N PRO A 181 23.13 6.57 21.00
CA PRO A 181 24.07 7.65 20.77
C PRO A 181 24.13 8.02 19.28
N VAL A 182 23.89 9.30 18.97
CA VAL A 182 23.98 9.80 17.60
C VAL A 182 25.45 10.02 17.26
N MET A 183 25.95 9.36 16.22
CA MET A 183 27.31 9.63 15.72
C MET A 183 27.38 11.06 15.15
N PRO A 184 28.51 11.78 15.25
CA PRO A 184 28.60 13.18 14.85
C PRO A 184 28.16 13.48 13.40
N GLN A 185 28.20 12.49 12.51
CA GLN A 185 27.78 12.62 11.10
C GLN A 185 26.29 12.31 10.86
N GLU A 186 25.50 11.93 11.88
CA GLU A 186 24.14 11.38 11.72
C GLU A 186 23.06 12.19 12.45
N GLN A 187 23.33 13.47 12.71
CA GLN A 187 22.46 14.36 13.49
C GLN A 187 21.19 14.80 12.73
N ASP A 188 21.19 14.69 11.40
CA ASP A 188 20.08 15.12 10.55
C ASP A 188 18.87 14.16 10.60
N GLU A 189 17.68 14.68 10.29
CA GLU A 189 16.41 13.91 10.23
C GLU A 189 16.46 12.77 9.22
N VAL A 190 17.31 12.86 8.19
CA VAL A 190 17.49 11.82 7.15
C VAL A 190 18.01 10.49 7.70
N HIS A 191 18.56 10.46 8.91
CA HIS A 191 19.04 9.25 9.59
C HIS A 191 18.01 8.61 10.54
N ALA A 192 16.77 9.11 10.58
CA ALA A 192 15.72 8.58 11.45
C ALA A 192 15.44 7.10 11.21
N GLU A 193 15.56 6.61 9.97
CA GLU A 193 15.38 5.19 9.65
C GLU A 193 16.53 4.31 10.17
N ALA A 194 17.78 4.76 10.05
CA ALA A 194 18.94 4.08 10.61
C ALA A 194 18.87 3.99 12.14
N ARG A 195 18.52 5.11 12.81
CA ARG A 195 18.37 5.12 14.27
C ARG A 195 17.26 4.20 14.77
N ARG A 196 16.15 4.08 14.04
CA ARG A 196 15.08 3.12 14.36
C ARG A 196 15.55 1.67 14.19
N ALA A 197 16.40 1.38 13.21
CA ALA A 197 16.99 0.06 13.04
C ALA A 197 17.94 -0.29 14.19
N ASP A 198 18.83 0.63 14.58
CA ASP A 198 19.74 0.44 15.73
C ASP A 198 18.97 0.28 17.04
N ALA A 199 17.91 1.07 17.22
CA ALA A 199 17.02 1.00 18.37
C ALA A 199 16.33 -0.36 18.48
N LEU A 200 15.88 -0.93 17.36
CA LEU A 200 15.31 -2.27 17.34
C LEU A 200 16.32 -3.34 17.77
N VAL A 201 17.57 -3.25 17.31
CA VAL A 201 18.67 -4.14 17.73
C VAL A 201 18.97 -3.98 19.22
N ALA A 202 19.04 -2.75 19.73
CA ALA A 202 19.28 -2.47 21.14
C ALA A 202 18.17 -3.04 22.05
N ILE A 203 16.90 -2.97 21.62
CA ILE A 203 15.77 -3.59 22.32
C ILE A 203 15.94 -5.11 22.37
N ALA A 204 16.30 -5.75 21.25
CA ALA A 204 16.52 -7.19 21.19
C ALA A 204 17.69 -7.64 22.08
N HIS A 205 18.81 -6.91 22.06
CA HIS A 205 19.96 -7.17 22.93
C HIS A 205 19.59 -7.05 24.42
N ALA A 206 18.87 -6.00 24.81
CA ALA A 206 18.44 -5.81 26.19
C ALA A 206 17.51 -6.95 26.64
N SER A 207 16.61 -7.42 25.77
CA SER A 207 15.73 -8.55 26.06
C SER A 207 16.51 -9.86 26.23
N LEU A 208 17.49 -10.15 25.37
CA LEU A 208 18.32 -11.36 25.46
C LEU A 208 19.22 -11.34 26.70
N ALA A 209 19.80 -10.18 27.04
CA ALA A 209 20.66 -10.03 28.22
C ALA A 209 19.89 -10.17 29.55
N ALA A 210 18.59 -9.93 29.55
CA ALA A 210 17.72 -10.08 30.71
C ALA A 210 17.20 -11.52 30.90
N ASP A 211 17.49 -12.46 29.98
CA ASP A 211 17.06 -13.85 30.09
C ASP A 211 17.90 -14.61 31.14
N PRO A 212 17.28 -15.18 32.20
CA PRO A 212 17.99 -15.93 33.25
C PRO A 212 18.56 -17.28 32.79
N LYS A 213 18.13 -17.80 31.64
CA LYS A 213 18.86 -18.84 30.89
C LYS A 213 19.43 -18.19 29.64
N PRO A 214 20.60 -17.55 29.71
CA PRO A 214 21.27 -17.14 28.49
C PRO A 214 21.58 -18.43 27.73
N GLU A 215 20.85 -18.73 26.67
CA GLU A 215 21.52 -19.30 25.51
C GLU A 215 22.54 -18.23 25.15
N PRO A 216 23.85 -18.49 25.31
CA PRO A 216 24.80 -17.53 24.78
C PRO A 216 24.41 -17.38 23.32
N ALA A 217 24.23 -16.13 22.87
CA ALA A 217 24.27 -15.79 21.45
C ALA A 217 25.69 -16.18 20.98
N THR A 218 25.89 -17.49 20.82
CA THR A 218 27.17 -18.08 20.50
C THR A 218 27.27 -17.86 19.02
N VAL A 219 28.00 -16.82 18.65
CA VAL A 219 28.50 -16.70 17.31
C VAL A 219 29.54 -17.81 17.16
N VAL A 220 29.09 -18.99 16.74
CA VAL A 220 29.97 -20.08 16.36
C VAL A 220 30.54 -19.73 14.99
N VAL A 221 31.80 -19.32 14.98
CA VAL A 221 32.57 -19.11 13.77
C VAL A 221 33.31 -20.40 13.45
N HIS A 222 32.90 -21.11 12.40
CA HIS A 222 33.69 -22.23 11.89
C HIS A 222 34.85 -21.68 11.07
N THR A 223 36.07 -21.75 11.64
CA THR A 223 37.31 -21.48 10.92
C THR A 223 38.03 -22.81 10.64
N ARG A 224 38.31 -23.15 9.38
CA ARG A 224 39.21 -24.25 9.06
C ARG A 224 40.66 -23.79 9.29
N LEU A 225 41.31 -24.31 10.32
CA LEU A 225 42.74 -24.07 10.55
C LEU A 225 43.54 -25.17 9.84
N GLU A 226 43.90 -24.97 8.58
CA GLU A 226 44.91 -25.80 7.89
C GLU A 226 46.24 -25.00 7.86
N PRO A 227 47.35 -25.55 8.38
CA PRO A 227 48.64 -24.86 8.34
C PRO A 227 49.26 -25.04 6.94
N GLY A 228 49.03 -24.07 6.05
CA GLY A 228 49.65 -24.07 4.72
C GLY A 228 49.54 -22.71 4.02
N PRO A 229 50.47 -22.35 3.11
CA PRO A 229 50.47 -21.06 2.43
C PRO A 229 49.45 -21.08 1.30
N GLY A 230 48.20 -20.77 1.63
CA GLY A 230 47.09 -20.60 0.70
C GLY A 230 46.19 -19.43 1.13
N PRO A 231 45.31 -18.93 0.26
CA PRO A 231 44.45 -17.78 0.56
C PRO A 231 43.59 -18.04 1.80
N THR A 232 43.44 -17.01 2.63
CA THR A 232 42.80 -17.05 3.95
C THR A 232 41.40 -17.66 3.88
N PRO A 233 41.09 -18.73 4.64
CA PRO A 233 39.79 -19.37 4.57
C PRO A 233 38.69 -18.49 5.20
N GLY A 234 37.53 -18.42 4.53
CA GLY A 234 36.37 -17.68 5.01
C GLY A 234 35.79 -18.26 6.29
N ALA A 235 35.27 -17.36 7.14
CA ALA A 235 34.56 -17.69 8.38
C ALA A 235 33.06 -17.76 8.07
N GLU A 236 32.28 -18.65 8.70
CA GLU A 236 30.82 -18.69 8.53
C GLU A 236 30.11 -18.59 9.88
N LEU A 237 28.94 -17.93 9.90
CA LEU A 237 28.08 -17.82 11.07
C LEU A 237 27.10 -19.00 11.10
N GLU A 238 26.95 -19.66 12.25
CA GLU A 238 25.89 -20.65 12.43
C GLU A 238 24.49 -19.99 12.26
N ARG A 239 23.79 -20.36 11.17
CA ARG A 239 22.54 -19.74 10.67
C ARG A 239 22.66 -18.32 10.08
N GLY A 240 23.86 -17.89 9.67
CA GLY A 240 24.10 -16.63 8.98
C GLY A 240 24.97 -16.78 7.72
N PRO A 241 25.25 -15.68 7.00
CA PRO A 241 26.09 -15.71 5.80
C PRO A 241 27.58 -15.81 6.13
N VAL A 242 28.38 -16.17 5.13
CA VAL A 242 29.85 -16.25 5.21
C VAL A 242 30.45 -14.84 5.45
N LEU A 243 31.39 -14.76 6.38
CA LEU A 243 32.18 -13.60 6.77
C LEU A 243 33.49 -13.51 5.97
N HIS A 244 33.96 -12.28 5.77
CA HIS A 244 35.27 -12.00 5.18
C HIS A 244 36.40 -12.41 6.14
N PRO A 245 37.52 -12.96 5.65
CA PRO A 245 38.64 -13.45 6.48
C PRO A 245 39.39 -12.40 7.33
N GLU A 246 38.95 -11.14 7.35
CA GLU A 246 39.59 -10.03 8.11
C GLU A 246 38.62 -9.35 9.09
N THR A 247 37.59 -10.08 9.56
CA THR A 247 36.73 -9.61 10.67
C THR A 247 37.28 -10.11 11.99
#